data_AF-A0A9X6AAQ6-F1
#
_entry.id   AF-A0A9X6AAQ6-F1
#
_cell.length_a   1.000
_cell.length_b   1.000
_cell.length_c   1.000
_cell.angle_alpha   90.00
_cell.angle_beta   90.00
_cell.angle_gamma   90.00
#
_symmetry.space_group_name_H-M   'P 1'
#
loop_
_entity.id
_entity.type
_entity.pdbx_description
1 polymer ?
#
loop_
_entity_poly.entity_id
_entity_poly.type
_entity_poly.pdbx_seq_one_letter_code
_entity_poly.pdbx_strand_id
1 'polypeptide(L)'
;MANGGPVEHGFPHLDTVRASITALYKRLSYDTIHTFATSVAPADVAFGDIDDLHLGAQRVAREMVHHYHLPDARLIIGFREMTQAANVELTAGPEYFVELNDRFRSHRRDIGAALAHEVMHVYL
;
A
#
# COMPACT_ATOMS: atom_id res chain seq x y z
N MET A 1 25.02 5.91 14.48
CA MET A 1 23.95 6.89 14.77
C MET A 1 23.99 7.93 13.67
N ALA A 2 23.02 7.95 12.77
CA ALA A 2 22.94 8.98 11.74
C ALA A 2 22.44 10.27 12.40
N ASN A 3 23.32 11.26 12.56
CA ASN A 3 22.91 12.61 12.95
C ASN A 3 22.18 13.23 11.75
N GLY A 4 20.87 12.97 11.65
CA GLY A 4 20.00 13.69 10.74
C GLY A 4 20.15 15.18 11.02
N GLY A 5 20.54 15.94 10.00
CA GLY A 5 20.77 17.38 10.11
C GLY A 5 19.55 18.15 10.63
N PRO A 6 19.67 19.47 10.84
CA PRO A 6 18.56 20.28 11.33
C PRO A 6 17.32 20.05 10.46
N VAL A 7 16.18 19.75 11.11
CA VAL A 7 14.91 19.56 10.43
C VAL A 7 14.57 20.85 9.67
N GLU A 8 14.50 20.76 8.34
CA GLU A 8 14.14 21.89 7.51
C GLU A 8 12.67 22.27 7.78
N HIS A 9 12.46 23.47 8.30
CA HIS A 9 11.13 24.02 8.53
C HIS A 9 10.55 24.59 7.22
N GLY A 10 9.24 24.38 7.00
CA GLY A 10 8.53 24.80 5.78
C GLY A 10 8.08 23.60 4.93
N PHE A 11 7.87 23.83 3.63
CA PHE A 11 7.55 22.77 2.67
C PHE A 11 8.67 22.65 1.62
N PRO A 12 9.89 22.21 1.99
CA PRO A 12 11.06 22.20 1.12
C PRO A 12 10.90 21.34 -0.13
N HIS A 13 9.98 20.36 -0.10
CA HIS A 13 9.68 19.47 -1.22
C HIS A 13 8.36 19.79 -1.94
N LEU A 14 7.76 20.96 -1.68
CA LEU A 14 6.45 21.31 -2.24
C LEU A 14 6.44 21.27 -3.77
N ASP A 15 7.49 21.77 -4.40
CA ASP A 15 7.59 21.78 -5.86
C ASP A 15 7.71 20.36 -6.43
N THR A 16 8.47 19.48 -5.77
CA THR A 16 8.54 18.06 -6.12
C THR A 16 7.18 17.39 -6.01
N VAL A 17 6.47 17.61 -4.90
CA VAL A 17 5.12 17.04 -4.69
C VAL A 17 4.16 17.52 -5.77
N ARG A 18 4.14 18.81 -6.08
CA ARG A 18 3.29 19.40 -7.14
C ARG A 18 3.62 18.82 -8.51
N ALA A 19 4.91 18.71 -8.85
CA ALA A 19 5.37 18.15 -10.11
C ALA A 19 4.96 16.68 -10.24
N SER A 20 5.16 15.87 -9.20
CA SER A 20 4.78 14.46 -9.17
C SER A 20 3.27 14.26 -9.29
N ILE A 21 2.46 15.01 -8.54
CA ILE A 21 0.98 14.93 -8.65
C ILE A 21 0.52 15.32 -10.05
N THR A 22 1.11 16.36 -10.64
CA THR A 22 0.78 16.78 -12.01
C THR A 22 1.16 15.72 -13.04
N ALA A 23 2.34 15.11 -12.91
CA ALA A 23 2.79 14.03 -13.78
C ALA A 23 1.88 12.80 -13.67
N LEU A 24 1.49 12.44 -12.45
CA LEU A 24 0.57 11.34 -12.17
C LEU A 24 -0.81 11.60 -12.78
N TYR A 25 -1.38 12.80 -12.59
CA TYR A 25 -2.66 13.19 -13.18
C TYR A 25 -2.63 13.13 -14.70
N LYS A 26 -1.55 13.61 -15.33
CA LYS A 26 -1.39 13.53 -16.79
C LYS A 26 -1.29 12.10 -17.30
N ARG A 27 -0.61 11.21 -16.58
CA ARG A 27 -0.47 9.79 -16.94
C ARG A 27 -1.78 9.04 -16.80
N LEU A 28 -2.49 9.24 -15.68
CA LEU A 28 -3.73 8.51 -15.41
C LEU A 28 -4.92 9.09 -16.16
N SER A 29 -4.98 10.40 -16.35
CA SER A 29 -6.13 11.16 -16.86
C SER A 29 -7.30 11.28 -15.87
N TYR A 30 -8.21 12.20 -16.18
CA TYR A 30 -9.43 12.47 -15.42
C TYR A 30 -10.31 11.22 -15.28
N ASP A 31 -10.55 10.53 -16.40
CA ASP A 31 -11.48 9.39 -16.44
C ASP A 31 -10.99 8.24 -15.56
N THR A 32 -9.70 7.90 -15.64
CA THR A 32 -9.10 6.85 -14.80
C THR A 32 -9.14 7.22 -13.32
N ILE A 33 -8.79 8.45 -12.94
CA ILE A 33 -8.85 8.87 -11.53
C ILE A 33 -10.29 8.80 -11.02
N HIS A 34 -11.27 9.14 -11.84
CA HIS A 34 -12.68 9.04 -11.48
C HIS A 34 -13.17 7.60 -11.23
N THR A 35 -12.48 6.57 -11.75
CA THR A 35 -12.77 5.17 -11.37
C THR A 35 -12.50 4.89 -9.89
N PHE A 36 -11.70 5.72 -9.22
CA PHE A 36 -11.36 5.62 -7.79
C PHE A 36 -12.05 6.71 -6.95
N ALA A 37 -13.14 7.31 -7.45
CA ALA A 37 -13.81 8.43 -6.77
C ALA A 37 -14.32 8.08 -5.35
N THR A 38 -14.63 6.81 -5.10
CA THR A 38 -14.95 6.29 -3.77
C THR A 38 -13.74 5.51 -3.25
N SER A 39 -13.19 5.96 -2.12
CA SER A 39 -12.11 5.25 -1.44
C SER A 39 -12.63 3.98 -0.77
N VAL A 40 -11.71 3.06 -0.46
CA VAL A 40 -12.01 1.85 0.33
C VAL A 40 -12.66 2.25 1.67
N ALA A 41 -13.73 1.56 2.06
CA ALA A 41 -14.38 1.86 3.32
C ALA A 41 -13.47 1.46 4.49
N PRO A 42 -13.33 2.28 5.55
CA PRO A 42 -12.49 1.95 6.69
C PRO A 42 -12.85 0.62 7.37
N ALA A 43 -14.10 0.18 7.28
CA ALA A 43 -14.57 -1.08 7.85
C ALA A 43 -14.00 -2.30 7.12
N ASP A 44 -13.80 -2.23 5.80
CA ASP A 44 -13.32 -3.36 4.98
C ASP A 44 -11.83 -3.66 5.25
N VAL A 45 -11.11 -2.63 5.72
CA VAL A 45 -9.68 -2.70 6.07
C VAL A 45 -9.41 -2.59 7.57
N ALA A 46 -10.46 -2.56 8.39
CA ALA A 46 -10.31 -2.55 9.84
C ALA A 46 -9.58 -3.84 10.27
N PHE A 47 -8.48 -3.68 11.00
CA PHE A 47 -7.64 -4.80 11.42
C PHE A 47 -7.13 -4.57 12.83
N GLY A 48 -7.71 -5.30 13.78
CA GLY A 48 -7.40 -5.23 15.19
C GLY A 48 -6.54 -6.39 15.68
N ASP A 49 -6.13 -6.29 16.95
CA ASP A 49 -5.27 -7.28 17.60
C ASP A 49 -5.96 -8.62 17.88
N ILE A 50 -7.30 -8.63 17.83
CA ILE A 50 -8.13 -9.82 18.03
C ILE A 50 -8.33 -10.64 16.75
N ASP A 51 -8.07 -10.05 15.58
CA ASP A 51 -8.19 -10.72 14.29
C ASP A 51 -7.06 -11.73 14.11
N ASP A 52 -7.27 -12.77 13.29
CA ASP A 52 -6.15 -13.60 12.86
C ASP A 52 -5.20 -12.79 11.95
N LEU A 53 -3.89 -12.91 12.21
CA LEU A 53 -2.90 -12.09 11.53
C LEU A 53 -2.86 -12.33 10.02
N HIS A 54 -2.86 -13.59 9.59
CA HIS A 54 -2.71 -13.93 8.18
C HIS A 54 -4.02 -13.72 7.43
N LEU A 55 -5.15 -14.13 8.01
CA LEU A 55 -6.47 -13.94 7.40
C LEU A 55 -6.84 -12.45 7.31
N GLY A 56 -6.52 -11.66 8.34
CA GLY A 56 -6.72 -10.22 8.33
C GLY A 56 -5.90 -9.53 7.26
N ALA A 57 -4.59 -9.82 7.19
CA ALA A 57 -3.71 -9.27 6.17
C ALA A 57 -4.13 -9.68 4.74
N GLN A 58 -4.55 -10.94 4.55
CA GLN A 58 -5.04 -11.43 3.26
C GLN A 58 -6.32 -10.72 2.83
N ARG A 59 -7.26 -10.49 3.76
CA ARG A 59 -8.49 -9.72 3.49
C ARG A 59 -8.17 -8.31 3.04
N VAL A 60 -7.32 -7.60 3.79
CA VAL A 60 -6.91 -6.23 3.46
C VAL A 60 -6.20 -6.17 2.10
N ALA A 61 -5.31 -7.11 1.81
CA ALA A 61 -4.61 -7.16 0.52
C ALA A 61 -5.58 -7.41 -0.64
N ARG A 62 -6.56 -8.30 -0.47
CA ARG A 62 -7.61 -8.55 -1.46
C ARG A 62 -8.44 -7.30 -1.73
N GLU A 63 -8.81 -6.57 -0.68
CA GLU A 63 -9.57 -5.34 -0.83
C GLU A 63 -8.79 -4.28 -1.63
N MET A 64 -7.48 -4.16 -1.39
CA MET A 64 -6.62 -3.25 -2.18
C MET A 64 -6.52 -3.68 -3.65
N VAL A 65 -6.30 -4.97 -3.93
CA VAL A 65 -6.25 -5.51 -5.30
C VAL A 65 -7.55 -5.22 -6.05
N HIS A 66 -8.69 -5.46 -5.40
CA HIS A 66 -10.02 -5.17 -5.97
C HIS A 66 -10.22 -3.67 -6.19
N HIS A 67 -9.87 -2.82 -5.21
CA HIS A 67 -10.00 -1.37 -5.33
C HIS A 67 -9.24 -0.82 -6.54
N TYR A 68 -8.06 -1.37 -6.83
CA TYR A 68 -7.25 -0.97 -7.98
C TYR A 68 -7.60 -1.70 -9.28
N HIS A 69 -8.69 -2.49 -9.31
CA HIS A 69 -9.13 -3.28 -10.46
C HIS A 69 -8.02 -4.19 -11.04
N LEU A 70 -7.10 -4.63 -10.19
CA LEU A 70 -6.05 -5.56 -10.57
C LEU A 70 -6.63 -6.97 -10.72
N PRO A 71 -5.97 -7.88 -11.47
CA PRO A 71 -6.44 -9.25 -11.65
C PRO A 71 -6.79 -9.94 -10.32
N ASP A 72 -7.94 -10.60 -10.23
CA ASP A 72 -8.26 -11.45 -9.06
C ASP A 72 -7.40 -12.72 -9.13
N ALA A 73 -6.42 -12.78 -8.24
CA ALA A 73 -5.37 -13.78 -8.23
C ALA A 73 -5.07 -14.21 -6.79
N ARG A 74 -4.41 -15.36 -6.62
CA ARG A 74 -4.15 -15.88 -5.27
C ARG A 74 -3.16 -14.96 -4.54
N LEU A 75 -3.50 -14.58 -3.31
CA LEU A 75 -2.64 -13.80 -2.42
C LEU A 75 -1.90 -14.73 -1.45
N ILE A 76 -0.57 -14.65 -1.45
CA ILE A 76 0.30 -15.37 -0.52
C ILE A 76 0.90 -14.34 0.44
N ILE A 77 0.53 -14.43 1.71
CA ILE A 77 0.96 -13.49 2.76
C ILE A 77 2.12 -14.09 3.57
N GLY A 78 3.28 -13.43 3.53
CA GLY A 78 4.43 -13.71 4.37
C GLY A 78 4.75 -12.55 5.31
N PHE A 79 5.34 -12.87 6.47
CA PHE A 79 5.90 -11.87 7.39
C PHE A 79 7.36 -12.19 7.65
N ARG A 80 8.24 -11.20 7.51
CA ARG A 80 9.68 -11.35 7.77
C ARG A 80 10.33 -10.05 8.21
N GLU A 81 11.51 -10.15 8.80
CA GLU A 81 12.38 -9.00 9.04
C GLU A 81 12.87 -8.43 7.71
N MET A 82 12.68 -7.11 7.53
CA MET A 82 13.08 -6.38 6.32
C MET A 82 13.19 -4.88 6.59
N THR A 83 13.79 -4.14 5.67
CA THR A 83 13.93 -2.67 5.76
C THR A 83 12.64 -1.96 5.39
N GLN A 84 11.96 -2.44 4.34
CA GLN A 84 10.71 -1.89 3.84
C GLN A 84 9.54 -2.23 4.77
N ALA A 85 8.44 -1.49 4.63
CA ALA A 85 7.20 -1.81 5.33
C ALA A 85 6.56 -3.07 4.73
N ALA A 86 6.49 -3.14 3.41
CA ALA A 86 5.91 -4.23 2.67
C ALA A 86 6.56 -4.34 1.28
N ASN A 87 6.28 -5.44 0.59
CA ASN A 87 6.55 -5.63 -0.82
C ASN A 87 5.39 -6.43 -1.43
N VAL A 88 4.91 -6.02 -2.60
CA VAL A 88 3.88 -6.76 -3.35
C VAL A 88 4.39 -7.00 -4.76
N GLU A 89 4.59 -8.27 -5.09
CA GLU A 89 5.06 -8.68 -6.40
C GLU A 89 3.98 -9.47 -7.14
N LEU A 90 3.68 -9.05 -8.36
CA LEU A 90 2.97 -9.85 -9.33
C LEU A 90 4.02 -10.64 -10.13
N THR A 91 4.21 -11.90 -9.78
CA THR A 91 5.10 -12.78 -10.56
C THR A 91 4.45 -13.10 -11.91
N ALA A 92 5.18 -13.73 -12.84
CA ALA A 92 4.64 -14.15 -14.14
C ALA A 92 3.50 -15.21 -14.06
N GLY A 93 3.06 -15.60 -12.86
CA GLY A 93 1.91 -16.47 -12.60
C GLY A 93 0.68 -15.71 -12.08
N PRO A 94 -0.42 -16.41 -11.76
CA PRO A 94 -1.67 -15.79 -11.30
C PRO A 94 -1.66 -15.50 -9.78
N GLU A 95 -0.50 -15.14 -9.23
CA GLU A 95 -0.31 -15.03 -7.78
C GLU A 95 0.41 -13.75 -7.40
N TYR A 96 -0.10 -13.12 -6.35
CA TYR A 96 0.54 -12.02 -5.64
C TYR A 96 1.31 -12.56 -4.44
N PHE A 97 2.60 -12.24 -4.39
CA PHE A 97 3.40 -12.45 -3.19
C PHE A 97 3.43 -11.15 -2.40
N VAL A 98 2.90 -11.21 -1.19
CA VAL A 98 2.81 -10.08 -0.27
C VAL A 98 3.72 -10.37 0.90
N GLU A 99 4.82 -9.64 0.99
CA GLU A 99 5.70 -9.71 2.15
C GLU A 99 5.48 -8.49 3.03
N LEU A 100 5.16 -8.73 4.30
CA LEU A 100 4.96 -7.71 5.31
C LEU A 100 6.11 -7.73 6.32
N ASN A 101 6.51 -6.56 6.80
CA ASN A 101 7.48 -6.47 7.87
C ASN A 101 6.96 -7.10 9.18
N ASP A 102 7.82 -7.85 9.87
CA ASP A 102 7.48 -8.50 11.16
C ASP A 102 6.97 -7.52 12.24
N ARG A 103 7.33 -6.23 12.16
CA ARG A 103 6.79 -5.19 13.07
C ARG A 103 5.27 -5.12 13.06
N PHE A 104 4.62 -5.53 11.97
CA PHE A 104 3.17 -5.49 11.84
C PHE A 104 2.45 -6.59 12.61
N ARG A 105 3.17 -7.60 13.13
CA ARG A 105 2.61 -8.57 14.08
C ARG A 105 2.03 -7.87 15.32
N SER A 106 2.65 -6.75 15.73
CA SER A 106 2.23 -5.90 16.85
C SER A 106 1.63 -4.55 16.45
N HIS A 107 1.59 -4.21 15.15
CA HIS A 107 1.08 -2.93 14.63
C HIS A 107 0.12 -3.15 13.45
N ARG A 108 -0.89 -4.01 13.64
CA ARG A 108 -1.73 -4.51 12.55
C ARG A 108 -2.56 -3.43 11.87
N ARG A 109 -2.89 -2.36 12.59
CA ARG A 109 -3.63 -1.20 12.06
C ARG A 109 -2.91 -0.49 10.91
N ASP A 110 -1.58 -0.61 10.85
CA ASP A 110 -0.76 0.06 9.85
C ASP A 110 -0.62 -0.77 8.56
N ILE A 111 -1.03 -2.05 8.57
CA ILE A 111 -0.95 -2.95 7.41
C ILE A 111 -1.75 -2.39 6.23
N GLY A 112 -2.93 -1.80 6.48
CA GLY A 112 -3.75 -1.19 5.43
C GLY A 112 -3.02 -0.08 4.68
N ALA A 113 -2.30 0.78 5.40
CA ALA A 113 -1.53 1.86 4.78
C ALA A 113 -0.34 1.32 3.96
N ALA A 114 0.36 0.32 4.48
CA ALA A 114 1.47 -0.33 3.76
C ALA A 114 0.98 -1.02 2.47
N LEU A 115 -0.12 -1.77 2.55
CA LEU A 115 -0.67 -2.46 1.38
C LEU A 115 -1.27 -1.49 0.36
N ALA A 116 -1.93 -0.42 0.79
CA ALA A 116 -2.43 0.61 -0.13
C ALA A 116 -1.29 1.24 -0.95
N HIS A 117 -0.12 1.44 -0.32
CA HIS A 117 1.08 1.95 -0.98
C HIS A 117 1.66 0.94 -1.99
N GLU A 118 1.94 -0.29 -1.56
CA GLU A 118 2.60 -1.27 -2.43
C GLU A 118 1.70 -1.74 -3.57
N VAL A 119 0.40 -1.93 -3.35
CA VAL A 119 -0.52 -2.33 -4.43
C VAL A 119 -0.68 -1.20 -5.45
N MET A 120 -0.63 0.06 -5.04
CA MET A 120 -0.55 1.19 -5.99
C MET A 120 0.73 1.12 -6.83
N HIS A 121 1.87 0.70 -6.27
CA HIS A 121 3.09 0.48 -7.06
C HIS A 121 2.96 -0.63 -8.10
N VAL A 122 2.11 -1.63 -7.86
CA VAL A 122 1.78 -2.64 -8.89
C VAL A 122 0.91 -2.04 -10.00
N TYR A 123 -0.02 -1.15 -9.65
CA TYR A 123 -0.88 -0.48 -10.61
C TYR A 123 -0.14 0.53 -11.50
N LEU A 124 0.82 1.28 -10.94
CA LEU A 124 1.55 2.37 -11.61
C LEU A 124 2.72 1.87 -12.47
#